data_AF-A0A7V2Y420-F1
#
_entry.id   AF-A0A7V2Y420-F1
#
_cell.length_a   1.000
_cell.length_b   1.000
_cell.length_c   1.000
_cell.angle_alpha   90.00
_cell.angle_beta   90.00
_cell.angle_gamma   90.00
#
_symmetry.space_group_name_H-M   'P 1'
#
loop_
_entity.id
_entity.type
_entity.pdbx_description
1 polymer ?
#
loop_
_entity_poly.entity_id
_entity_poly.type
_entity_poly.pdbx_seq_one_letter_code
_entity_poly.pdbx_strand_id
1 'polypeptide(L)'
;MLSLIEVKCPHCNAHGQIMLPPVGTIIIGPCPECQGLVVVFCGHVLPLDKDIMAQGTIHEKREHLVAALTKFIRERVELMIADEGASDDTPSQGFVPQSESREHESVPPETKPVRVTHAPISDEEVRSFSKIELNLLDNSDYFKTIFN
;
A
#
# COMPACT_ATOMS: atom_id res chain seq x y z
N MET A 1 5.93 -13.65 19.79
CA MET A 1 4.83 -14.08 18.89
C MET A 1 5.45 -14.33 17.53
N LEU A 2 5.27 -15.52 16.95
CA LEU A 2 5.77 -15.82 15.61
C LEU A 2 4.72 -15.35 14.61
N SER A 3 4.97 -14.26 13.89
CA SER A 3 4.08 -13.78 12.84
C SER A 3 4.24 -14.69 11.62
N LEU A 4 3.24 -15.53 11.36
CA LEU A 4 3.17 -16.38 10.18
C LEU A 4 2.30 -15.70 9.12
N ILE A 5 2.66 -15.87 7.86
CA ILE A 5 1.85 -15.46 6.71
C ILE A 5 1.59 -16.66 5.81
N GLU A 6 0.40 -16.71 5.25
CA GLU A 6 0.03 -17.70 4.24
C GLU A 6 0.45 -17.21 2.86
N VAL A 7 1.04 -18.11 2.09
CA VAL A 7 1.54 -17.84 0.75
C VAL A 7 1.11 -18.94 -0.21
N LYS A 8 0.88 -18.58 -1.48
CA LYS A 8 0.42 -19.50 -2.51
C LYS A 8 1.42 -19.57 -3.66
N CYS A 9 1.81 -20.77 -4.05
CA CYS A 9 2.71 -20.97 -5.19
C CYS A 9 1.98 -20.64 -6.51
N PRO A 10 2.54 -19.77 -7.38
CA PRO A 10 1.93 -19.42 -8.65
C PRO A 10 2.03 -20.54 -9.71
N HIS A 11 2.90 -21.53 -9.50
CA HIS A 11 3.11 -22.63 -10.45
C HIS A 11 2.14 -23.80 -10.24
N CYS A 12 1.91 -24.21 -8.98
CA CYS A 12 1.10 -25.38 -8.64
C CYS A 12 -0.06 -25.10 -7.69
N ASN A 13 -0.27 -23.85 -7.29
CA ASN A 13 -1.31 -23.43 -6.34
C ASN A 13 -1.23 -24.06 -4.94
N ALA A 14 -0.12 -24.70 -4.59
CA ALA A 14 0.14 -25.16 -3.23
C ALA A 14 0.15 -23.99 -2.24
N HIS A 15 -0.42 -24.20 -1.06
CA HIS A 15 -0.44 -23.22 0.03
C HIS A 15 0.67 -23.58 1.01
N GLY A 16 1.34 -22.57 1.53
CA GLY A 16 2.42 -22.71 2.50
C GLY A 16 2.35 -21.61 3.54
N GLN A 17 2.98 -21.86 4.68
CA GLN A 17 3.16 -20.84 5.71
C GLN A 17 4.64 -20.51 5.82
N ILE A 18 4.95 -19.22 5.86
CA ILE A 18 6.30 -18.75 6.12
C ILE A 18 6.28 -17.76 7.28
N MET A 19 7.39 -17.71 8.01
CA MET A 19 7.58 -16.65 8.99
C MET A 19 7.68 -15.31 8.27
N LEU A 20 7.02 -14.29 8.81
CA LEU A 20 7.05 -12.93 8.26
C LEU A 20 8.51 -12.46 8.19
N PRO A 21 9.05 -12.27 6.98
CA PRO A 21 10.44 -11.85 6.85
C PRO A 21 10.57 -10.36 7.22
N PRO A 22 11.78 -9.92 7.63
CA PRO A 22 12.05 -8.50 7.84
C PRO A 22 11.74 -7.67 6.60
N VAL A 23 11.38 -6.40 6.80
CA VAL A 23 11.09 -5.47 5.70
C VAL A 23 12.28 -5.40 4.74
N GLY A 24 11.99 -5.45 3.43
CA GLY A 24 13.00 -5.42 2.38
C GLY A 24 13.68 -6.76 2.09
N THR A 25 13.32 -7.84 2.80
CA THR A 25 13.87 -9.17 2.52
C THR A 25 13.27 -9.75 1.24
N ILE A 26 14.14 -10.31 0.40
CA ILE A 26 13.77 -11.08 -0.79
C ILE A 26 14.22 -12.53 -0.57
N ILE A 27 13.29 -13.47 -0.60
CA ILE A 27 13.58 -14.90 -0.43
C ILE A 27 13.46 -15.58 -1.79
N ILE A 28 14.50 -16.26 -2.26
CA ILE A 28 14.49 -17.01 -3.51
C ILE A 28 14.65 -18.49 -3.20
N GLY A 29 13.77 -19.32 -3.74
CA GLY A 29 13.85 -20.77 -3.52
C GLY A 29 12.85 -21.56 -4.35
N PRO A 30 13.02 -22.90 -4.43
CA PRO A 30 12.07 -23.77 -5.09
C PRO A 30 10.82 -23.99 -4.24
N CYS A 31 9.67 -24.13 -4.89
CA CYS A 31 8.46 -24.65 -4.25
C CYS A 31 8.67 -26.12 -3.84
N PRO A 32 8.33 -26.53 -2.60
CA PRO A 32 8.53 -27.92 -2.16
C PRO A 32 7.67 -28.93 -2.93
N GLU A 33 6.51 -28.50 -3.44
CA GLU A 33 5.56 -29.38 -4.14
C GLU A 33 5.93 -29.59 -5.62
N CYS A 34 6.22 -28.51 -6.37
CA CYS A 34 6.44 -28.60 -7.81
C CYS A 34 7.87 -28.29 -8.25
N GLN A 35 8.76 -27.95 -7.31
CA GLN A 35 10.16 -27.53 -7.56
C GLN A 35 10.30 -26.31 -8.49
N GLY A 36 9.21 -25.60 -8.76
CA GLY A 36 9.21 -24.35 -9.52
C GLY A 36 9.92 -23.27 -8.72
N LEU A 37 10.80 -22.52 -9.37
CA LEU A 37 11.54 -21.46 -8.70
C LEU A 37 10.62 -20.25 -8.48
N VAL A 38 10.68 -19.71 -7.28
CA VAL A 38 9.86 -18.57 -6.88
C VAL A 38 10.68 -17.56 -6.08
N VAL A 39 10.19 -16.33 -6.06
CA VAL A 39 10.66 -15.28 -5.14
C VAL A 39 9.52 -14.84 -4.24
N VAL A 40 9.79 -14.73 -2.94
CA VAL A 40 8.85 -14.16 -1.98
C VAL A 40 9.27 -12.74 -1.63
N PHE A 41 8.35 -11.81 -1.83
CA PHE A 41 8.54 -10.38 -1.55
C PHE A 41 7.24 -9.80 -0.97
N CYS A 42 7.35 -9.11 0.17
CA CYS A 42 6.20 -8.52 0.87
C CYS A 42 5.02 -9.51 1.06
N GLY A 43 5.34 -10.77 1.39
CA GLY A 43 4.36 -11.85 1.57
C GLY A 43 3.69 -12.36 0.30
N HIS A 44 4.15 -11.93 -0.88
CA HIS A 44 3.65 -12.42 -2.16
C HIS A 44 4.69 -13.31 -2.82
N VAL A 45 4.23 -14.37 -3.48
CA VAL A 45 5.07 -15.31 -4.22
C VAL A 45 4.98 -14.99 -5.69
N LEU A 46 6.12 -14.70 -6.31
CA LEU A 46 6.22 -14.40 -7.73
C LEU A 46 6.98 -15.53 -8.43
N PRO A 47 6.54 -15.94 -9.64
CA PRO A 47 7.21 -16.97 -10.39
C PRO A 47 8.56 -16.46 -10.91
N LEU A 48 9.58 -17.30 -10.85
CA LEU A 48 10.84 -17.08 -11.55
C LEU A 48 11.04 -18.12 -12.65
N ASP A 49 11.76 -17.73 -13.69
CA ASP A 49 12.18 -18.63 -14.75
C ASP A 49 13.38 -19.45 -14.24
N LYS A 50 13.21 -20.77 -14.22
CA LYS A 50 14.21 -21.68 -13.69
C LYS A 50 15.47 -21.72 -14.56
N ASP A 51 15.32 -21.58 -15.87
CA ASP A 51 16.44 -21.69 -16.81
C ASP A 51 17.32 -20.45 -16.73
N ILE A 52 16.70 -19.26 -16.70
CA ILE A 52 17.42 -17.99 -16.49
C ILE A 52 18.14 -18.00 -15.13
N MET A 53 17.45 -18.43 -14.07
CA MET A 53 18.01 -18.41 -12.72
C MET A 53 19.09 -19.48 -12.49
N ALA A 54 19.04 -20.61 -13.17
CA ALA A 54 20.05 -21.66 -13.08
C ALA A 54 21.27 -21.35 -13.98
N GLN A 55 21.02 -21.10 -15.27
CA GLN A 55 22.05 -21.10 -16.31
C GLN A 55 22.42 -19.70 -16.83
N GLY A 56 21.59 -18.69 -16.57
CA GLY A 56 21.85 -17.33 -17.01
C GLY A 56 23.10 -16.72 -16.41
N THR A 57 23.60 -15.67 -17.04
CA THR A 57 24.66 -14.80 -16.52
C THR A 57 24.15 -14.00 -15.31
N ILE A 58 25.06 -13.43 -14.52
CA ILE A 58 24.71 -12.58 -13.38
C ILE A 58 23.81 -11.40 -13.83
N HIS A 59 24.07 -10.86 -15.02
CA HIS A 59 23.27 -9.77 -15.58
C HIS A 59 21.84 -10.23 -15.87
N GLU A 60 21.67 -11.35 -16.58
CA GLU A 60 20.34 -11.90 -16.91
C GLU A 60 19.54 -12.27 -15.67
N LYS A 61 20.18 -12.87 -14.65
CA LYS A 61 19.53 -13.19 -13.37
C LYS A 61 19.04 -11.92 -12.67
N ARG A 62 19.88 -10.88 -12.63
CA ARG A 62 19.52 -9.59 -12.02
C ARG A 62 18.37 -8.95 -12.77
N GLU A 63 18.45 -8.89 -14.09
CA GLU A 63 17.42 -8.30 -14.94
C GLU A 63 16.08 -9.02 -14.77
N HIS A 64 16.09 -10.35 -14.75
CA HIS A 64 14.91 -11.18 -14.54
C HIS A 64 14.26 -10.93 -13.17
N LEU A 65 15.05 -10.89 -12.10
CA LEU A 65 14.56 -10.58 -10.75
C LEU A 65 13.94 -9.18 -10.67
N VAL A 66 14.63 -8.17 -11.22
CA VAL A 66 14.13 -6.80 -11.23
C VAL A 66 12.86 -6.69 -12.06
N ALA A 67 12.78 -7.35 -13.20
CA ALA A 67 11.59 -7.37 -14.05
C ALA A 67 10.39 -7.98 -13.30
N ALA A 68 10.57 -9.13 -12.64
CA ALA A 68 9.52 -9.77 -11.86
C ALA A 68 9.00 -8.88 -10.73
N LEU A 69 9.90 -8.25 -9.97
CA LEU A 69 9.52 -7.34 -8.88
C LEU A 69 8.88 -6.06 -9.39
N THR A 70 9.42 -5.45 -10.44
CA THR A 70 8.91 -4.21 -11.01
C THR A 70 7.50 -4.41 -11.58
N LYS A 71 7.25 -5.54 -12.24
CA LYS A 71 5.93 -5.92 -12.72
C LYS A 71 4.92 -5.98 -11.56
N PHE A 72 5.27 -6.71 -10.50
CA PHE A 72 4.42 -6.82 -9.32
C PHE A 72 4.14 -5.47 -8.64
N ILE A 73 5.16 -4.64 -8.45
CA ILE A 73 5.00 -3.32 -7.84
C ILE A 73 4.10 -2.43 -8.69
N ARG A 74 4.29 -2.44 -10.02
CA ARG A 74 3.46 -1.67 -10.95
C ARG A 74 1.99 -2.06 -10.86
N GLU A 75 1.70 -3.37 -10.91
CA GLU A 75 0.32 -3.88 -10.78
C GLU A 75 -0.32 -3.44 -9.45
N ARG A 76 0.46 -3.41 -8.35
CA ARG A 76 -0.04 -2.96 -7.05
C ARG A 76 -0.29 -1.46 -6.99
N VAL A 77 0.58 -0.65 -7.56
CA VAL A 77 0.40 0.81 -7.64
C VAL A 77 -0.83 1.13 -8.49
N GLU A 78 -1.04 0.44 -9.62
CA GLU A 78 -2.22 0.62 -10.46
C GLU A 78 -3.51 0.28 -9.73
N LEU A 79 -3.55 -0.82 -8.96
CA LEU A 79 -4.71 -1.17 -8.14
C LEU A 79 -5.01 -0.13 -7.05
N MET A 80 -3.97 0.41 -6.39
CA MET A 80 -4.16 1.44 -5.37
C MET A 80 -4.73 2.73 -5.95
N ILE A 81 -4.24 3.17 -7.12
CA ILE A 81 -4.73 4.39 -7.77
C ILE A 81 -6.15 4.19 -8.33
N ALA A 82 -6.46 2.99 -8.86
CA ALA A 82 -7.79 2.69 -9.39
C ALA A 82 -8.87 2.65 -8.30
N ASP A 83 -8.53 2.17 -7.10
CA ASP A 83 -9.44 2.14 -5.94
C ASP A 83 -9.77 3.56 -5.46
N GLU A 84 -8.82 4.50 -5.54
CA GLU A 84 -9.05 5.92 -5.25
C GLU A 84 -9.88 6.65 -6.34
N GLY A 85 -9.95 6.10 -7.55
CA GLY A 85 -10.73 6.66 -8.67
C GLY A 85 -12.18 6.16 -8.76
N ALA A 86 -12.54 5.09 -8.03
CA ALA A 86 -13.87 4.49 -8.07
C ALA A 86 -14.89 5.13 -7.11
N SER A 87 -14.49 6.13 -6.33
CA SER A 87 -15.36 6.86 -5.39
C SER A 87 -15.91 8.19 -5.93
N ASP A 88 -15.92 8.42 -7.25
CA ASP A 88 -16.48 9.67 -7.82
C ASP A 88 -17.22 9.52 -9.16
N ASP A 89 -17.78 8.34 -9.46
CA ASP A 89 -18.70 8.16 -10.58
C ASP A 89 -20.06 7.66 -10.10
N THR A 90 -20.85 8.60 -9.56
CA THR A 90 -22.30 8.43 -9.47
C THR A 90 -22.88 8.70 -10.86
N PRO A 91 -23.49 7.74 -11.57
CA PRO A 91 -24.18 8.04 -12.81
C PRO A 91 -25.41 8.87 -12.46
N SER A 92 -25.36 10.14 -12.82
CA SER A 92 -26.49 11.06 -12.76
C SER A 92 -27.59 10.54 -13.70
N GLN A 93 -28.52 9.75 -13.17
CA GLN A 93 -29.83 9.59 -13.79
C GLN A 93 -30.62 10.87 -13.54
N GLY A 94 -30.83 11.62 -14.62
CA GLY A 94 -31.60 12.83 -14.61
C GLY A 94 -33.04 12.58 -14.17
N PHE A 95 -33.50 13.39 -13.21
CA PHE A 95 -34.86 13.90 -13.13
C PHE A 95 -34.85 15.17 -12.26
N VAL A 96 -35.36 16.27 -12.81
CA VAL A 96 -35.52 17.58 -12.16
C VAL A 96 -36.92 18.08 -12.59
N PRO A 97 -37.65 18.93 -11.84
CA PRO A 97 -37.60 19.30 -10.41
C PRO A 97 -38.99 19.19 -9.72
N GLN A 98 -39.03 19.32 -8.38
CA GLN A 98 -40.01 20.23 -7.77
C GLN A 98 -39.51 20.80 -6.43
N SER A 99 -39.55 22.13 -6.40
CA SER A 99 -39.55 23.12 -5.32
C SER A 99 -39.90 22.65 -3.89
N GLU A 100 -39.17 23.15 -2.88
CA GLU A 100 -39.63 24.26 -2.02
C GLU A 100 -38.54 24.70 -1.02
N SER A 101 -38.62 25.99 -0.68
CA SER A 101 -37.64 26.85 -0.03
C SER A 101 -37.43 26.55 1.46
N ARG A 102 -36.21 26.78 1.95
CA ARG A 102 -35.97 27.56 3.18
C ARG A 102 -34.49 27.94 3.34
N GLU A 103 -34.30 29.25 3.41
CA GLU A 103 -33.08 29.96 3.73
C GLU A 103 -32.62 29.64 5.16
N HIS A 104 -31.32 29.49 5.37
CA HIS A 104 -30.68 30.02 6.58
C HIS A 104 -29.21 30.39 6.30
N GLU A 105 -28.87 31.52 6.90
CA GLU A 105 -27.77 32.44 6.66
C GLU A 105 -26.38 31.93 7.09
N SER A 106 -25.39 32.24 6.23
CA SER A 106 -24.02 32.73 6.52
C SER A 106 -23.09 32.01 7.52
N VAL A 107 -21.95 31.47 7.04
CA VAL A 107 -20.56 32.03 7.10
C VAL A 107 -19.64 31.22 6.13
N PRO A 108 -18.79 31.84 5.29
CA PRO A 108 -17.79 31.15 4.46
C PRO A 108 -16.34 31.38 4.99
N PRO A 109 -15.26 30.84 4.37
CA PRO A 109 -14.61 29.56 4.69
C PRO A 109 -13.12 29.74 5.09
N GLU A 110 -12.45 28.71 5.63
CA GLU A 110 -10.97 28.47 5.65
C GLU A 110 -10.60 27.57 6.86
N THR A 111 -9.85 26.46 6.80
CA THR A 111 -9.20 25.73 5.71
C THR A 111 -9.02 24.27 6.15
N LYS A 112 -9.44 23.37 5.27
CA LYS A 112 -9.24 21.92 5.12
C LYS A 112 -8.16 21.25 6.01
N PRO A 113 -8.40 20.01 6.51
CA PRO A 113 -7.30 19.16 6.95
C PRO A 113 -6.36 18.96 5.76
N VAL A 114 -5.11 19.36 5.92
CA VAL A 114 -4.06 19.18 4.93
C VAL A 114 -3.98 17.69 4.65
N ARG A 115 -4.43 17.28 3.46
CA ARG A 115 -4.14 15.95 2.94
C ARG A 115 -2.63 15.80 2.97
N VAL A 116 -2.15 14.80 3.71
CA VAL A 116 -0.73 14.46 3.82
C VAL A 116 -0.24 14.17 2.41
N THR A 117 0.37 15.17 1.78
CA THR A 117 1.25 14.94 0.65
C THR A 117 2.40 14.08 1.18
N HIS A 118 2.81 13.08 0.41
CA HIS A 118 3.99 12.24 0.70
C HIS A 118 5.32 13.04 0.62
N ALA A 119 5.31 14.30 1.06
CA ALA A 119 6.50 15.09 1.26
C ALA A 119 7.29 14.50 2.46
N PRO A 120 8.62 14.51 2.40
CA PRO A 120 9.44 14.18 3.57
C PRO A 120 9.08 15.14 4.72
N ILE A 121 8.98 14.60 5.93
CA ILE A 121 8.70 15.37 7.15
C ILE A 121 9.78 16.45 7.28
N SER A 122 9.34 17.71 7.39
CA SER A 122 10.20 18.88 7.51
C SER A 122 10.78 19.04 8.91
N ASP A 123 11.91 19.74 9.02
CA ASP A 123 12.54 20.05 10.31
C ASP A 123 11.63 20.94 11.19
N GLU A 124 10.81 21.78 10.57
CA GLU A 124 9.79 22.58 11.26
C GLU A 124 8.71 21.69 11.90
N GLU A 125 8.21 20.68 11.17
CA GLU A 125 7.23 19.72 11.69
C GLU A 125 7.80 18.92 12.87
N VAL A 126 9.03 18.43 12.75
CA VAL A 126 9.70 17.70 13.85
C VAL A 126 9.83 18.59 15.10
N ARG A 127 10.19 19.86 14.94
CA ARG A 127 10.31 20.80 16.06
C ARG A 127 8.95 21.12 16.69
N SER A 128 7.91 21.31 15.88
CA SER A 128 6.55 21.53 16.37
C SER A 128 6.06 20.33 17.18
N PHE A 129 6.20 19.13 16.61
CA PHE A 129 5.81 17.89 17.25
C PHE A 129 6.56 17.68 18.57
N SER A 130 7.88 17.87 18.59
CA SER A 130 8.71 17.66 19.78
C SER A 130 8.41 18.62 20.93
N LYS A 131 8.05 19.87 20.64
CA LYS A 131 7.90 20.91 21.68
C LYS A 131 6.46 21.08 22.14
N ILE A 132 5.49 20.81 21.28
CA ILE A 132 4.09 21.15 21.52
C ILE A 132 3.27 19.87 21.59
N GLU A 133 3.23 19.11 20.51
CA GLU A 133 2.27 18.00 20.36
C GLU A 133 2.59 16.82 21.30
N LEU A 134 3.88 16.53 21.53
CA LEU A 134 4.33 15.51 22.47
C LEU A 134 3.82 15.73 23.90
N ASN A 135 3.69 16.99 24.32
CA ASN A 135 3.17 17.34 25.66
C ASN A 135 1.64 17.28 25.74
N LEU A 136 0.97 17.19 24.59
CA LEU A 136 -0.49 17.17 24.48
C LEU A 136 -1.02 15.75 24.18
N LEU A 137 -0.15 14.75 24.09
CA LEU A 137 -0.54 13.35 23.87
C LEU A 137 -1.47 12.81 24.96
N ASP A 138 -1.27 13.24 26.21
CA ASP A 138 -2.11 12.83 27.35
C ASP A 138 -3.42 13.65 27.45
N ASN A 139 -3.57 14.69 26.64
CA ASN A 139 -4.81 15.48 26.61
C ASN A 139 -5.83 14.83 25.68
N SER A 140 -6.84 14.19 26.29
CA SER A 140 -7.89 13.48 25.54
C SER A 140 -8.69 14.38 24.60
N ASP A 141 -8.85 15.65 24.96
CA ASP A 141 -9.64 16.59 24.16
C ASP A 141 -8.85 17.01 22.92
N TYR A 142 -7.54 17.24 23.07
CA TYR A 142 -6.65 17.52 21.94
C TYR A 142 -6.57 16.32 20.99
N PHE A 143 -6.39 15.10 21.52
CA PHE A 143 -6.33 13.90 20.70
C PHE A 143 -7.59 13.71 19.84
N LYS A 144 -8.77 13.95 20.41
CA LYS A 144 -10.06 13.88 19.69
C LYS A 144 -10.21 14.95 18.60
N THR A 145 -9.52 16.08 18.69
CA THR A 145 -9.58 17.08 17.60
C THR A 145 -8.78 16.67 16.36
N ILE A 146 -7.81 15.76 16.50
CA ILE A 146 -6.91 15.33 15.41
C ILE A 146 -7.36 14.00 14.78
N PHE A 147 -7.92 13.06 15.56
CA PHE A 147 -8.16 11.68 15.13
C PHE A 147 -9.64 11.24 15.08
N ASN A 148 -10.59 12.15 15.20
CA ASN A 148 -12.02 11.84 15.31
C ASN A 148 -12.81 12.32 14.07
#